data_AF-A0A6A3J0D1-F1
#
_entry.id   AF-A0A6A3J0D1-F1
#
_cell.length_a   1.000
_cell.length_b   1.000
_cell.length_c   1.000
_cell.angle_alpha   90.00
_cell.angle_beta   90.00
_cell.angle_gamma   90.00
#
_symmetry.space_group_name_H-M   'P 1'
#
loop_
_entity.id
_entity.type
_entity.pdbx_description
1 polymer ?
#
loop_
_entity_poly.entity_id
_entity_poly.type
_entity_poly.pdbx_seq_one_letter_code
_entity_poly.pdbx_strand_id
1 'polypeptide(L)'
;MPKSYPADVKTAVVAQVQRGESVAAVSTNWGVPKRTVRKWVSKAQNGQLLCRRGPQPRLPDAAERHLYDWVVGRQLVGHPVDRAFIMKKATEISLLVAGTGVGEGWYSRFMGRHPQLSTRIAQPLPPKRNCVTGGDMATLFGTLAKLVIELQLDGSRIFNMDETAFQTRKKSKRVVAVRGSTNVWCLDPAVNFHLSIVACGSAVGFVVPPAFILPGKTVQLDILYECGEPGAAVTTSPSGFINTYLFQEWLKFFAKAVP
;
A
#
# COMPACT_ATOMS: atom_id res chain seq x y z
N MET A 1 2.94 -22.88 -32.08
CA MET A 1 2.94 -23.10 -30.61
C MET A 1 1.92 -24.19 -30.26
N PRO A 2 2.28 -25.25 -29.52
CA PRO A 2 1.30 -26.22 -29.04
C PRO A 2 0.36 -25.56 -28.02
N LYS A 3 -0.97 -25.59 -28.27
CA LYS A 3 -1.97 -25.14 -27.29
C LYS A 3 -1.92 -26.06 -26.06
N SER A 4 -1.57 -25.49 -24.90
CA SER A 4 -1.59 -26.18 -23.61
C SER A 4 -2.93 -25.93 -22.92
N TYR A 5 -3.63 -27.00 -22.54
CA TYR A 5 -4.93 -26.92 -21.86
C TYR A 5 -4.74 -27.15 -20.34
N PRO A 6 -5.38 -26.32 -19.49
CA PRO A 6 -5.45 -26.52 -18.04
C PRO A 6 -6.03 -27.90 -17.65
N ALA A 7 -5.72 -28.38 -16.45
CA ALA A 7 -6.11 -29.73 -16.00
C ALA A 7 -7.62 -29.84 -15.75
N ASP A 8 -8.23 -28.81 -15.17
CA ASP A 8 -9.67 -28.61 -14.99
C ASP A 8 -10.44 -28.70 -16.31
N VAL A 9 -9.96 -28.04 -17.37
CA VAL A 9 -10.56 -28.13 -18.72
C VAL A 9 -10.52 -29.56 -19.25
N LYS A 10 -9.41 -30.28 -19.06
CA LYS A 10 -9.32 -31.69 -19.48
C LYS A 10 -10.31 -32.58 -18.74
N THR A 11 -10.43 -32.40 -17.43
CA THR A 11 -11.34 -33.18 -16.59
C THR A 11 -12.80 -32.89 -16.93
N ALA A 12 -13.16 -31.62 -17.14
CA ALA A 12 -14.51 -31.21 -17.56
C ALA A 12 -14.90 -31.77 -18.94
N VAL A 13 -13.99 -31.71 -19.92
CA VAL A 13 -14.19 -32.26 -21.26
C VAL A 13 -14.41 -33.77 -21.22
N VAL A 14 -13.63 -34.50 -20.41
CA VAL A 14 -13.79 -35.95 -20.26
C VAL A 14 -15.11 -36.29 -19.57
N ALA A 15 -15.48 -35.55 -18.53
CA ALA A 15 -16.75 -35.75 -17.82
C ALA A 15 -17.97 -35.55 -18.74
N GLN A 16 -17.96 -34.54 -19.63
CA GLN A 16 -19.04 -34.34 -20.60
C GLN A 16 -19.20 -35.52 -21.57
N VAL A 17 -18.10 -36.05 -22.10
CA VAL A 17 -18.15 -37.22 -22.98
C VAL A 17 -18.64 -38.46 -22.23
N GLN A 18 -18.23 -38.64 -20.96
CA GLN A 18 -18.71 -39.74 -20.11
C GLN A 18 -20.20 -39.62 -19.76
N ARG A 19 -20.76 -38.41 -19.73
CA ARG A 19 -22.21 -38.16 -19.58
C ARG A 19 -23.02 -38.43 -20.85
N GLY A 20 -22.38 -38.85 -21.95
CA GLY A 20 -23.05 -39.25 -23.19
C GLY A 20 -23.02 -38.19 -24.30
N GLU A 21 -22.38 -37.03 -24.10
CA GLU A 21 -22.23 -36.05 -25.17
C GLU A 21 -21.27 -36.56 -26.26
N SER A 22 -21.61 -36.30 -27.53
CA SER A 22 -20.75 -36.72 -28.64
C SER A 22 -19.42 -35.97 -28.63
N VAL A 23 -18.33 -36.66 -28.97
CA VAL A 23 -16.99 -36.06 -29.12
C VAL A 23 -17.00 -34.86 -30.09
N ALA A 24 -17.89 -34.87 -31.10
CA ALA A 24 -18.01 -33.78 -32.06
C ALA A 24 -18.63 -32.52 -31.43
N ALA A 25 -19.67 -32.68 -30.61
CA ALA A 25 -20.30 -31.59 -29.88
C ALA A 25 -19.31 -30.97 -28.87
N VAL A 26 -18.68 -31.80 -28.03
CA VAL A 26 -17.70 -31.35 -27.03
C VAL A 26 -16.48 -30.67 -27.66
N SER A 27 -16.00 -31.19 -28.80
CA SER A 27 -14.90 -30.59 -29.55
C SER A 27 -15.23 -29.17 -30.04
N THR A 28 -16.46 -28.96 -30.50
CA THR A 28 -16.92 -27.66 -31.01
C THR A 28 -17.14 -26.69 -29.85
N ASN A 29 -17.80 -27.14 -28.78
CA ASN A 29 -18.14 -26.32 -27.62
C ASN A 29 -16.88 -25.79 -26.89
N TRP A 30 -15.87 -26.63 -26.72
CA TRP A 30 -14.64 -26.25 -25.99
C TRP A 30 -13.50 -25.77 -26.91
N GLY A 31 -13.68 -25.79 -28.24
CA GLY A 31 -12.62 -25.47 -29.19
C GLY A 31 -11.40 -26.42 -29.11
N VAL A 32 -11.60 -27.64 -28.64
CA VAL A 32 -10.56 -28.68 -28.49
C VAL A 32 -10.65 -29.65 -29.66
N PRO A 33 -9.57 -29.97 -30.40
CA PRO A 33 -9.62 -30.91 -31.52
C PRO A 33 -10.14 -32.31 -31.11
N LYS A 34 -11.01 -32.91 -31.93
CA LYS A 34 -11.61 -34.25 -31.69
C LYS A 34 -10.58 -35.33 -31.30
N ARG A 35 -9.40 -35.31 -31.92
CA ARG A 35 -8.28 -36.23 -31.61
C ARG A 35 -7.78 -36.09 -30.17
N THR A 36 -7.72 -34.86 -29.67
CA THR A 36 -7.28 -34.53 -28.31
C THR A 36 -8.33 -34.97 -27.28
N VAL A 37 -9.61 -34.74 -27.56
CA VAL A 37 -10.73 -35.22 -26.73
C VAL A 37 -10.70 -36.74 -26.60
N ARG A 38 -10.62 -37.48 -27.72
CA ARG A 38 -10.52 -38.95 -27.72
C ARG A 38 -9.32 -39.45 -26.90
N LYS A 39 -8.18 -38.77 -27.03
CA LYS A 39 -6.96 -39.09 -26.28
C LYS A 39 -7.14 -38.90 -24.77
N TRP A 40 -7.84 -37.86 -24.33
CA TRP A 40 -8.10 -37.63 -22.90
C TRP A 40 -9.09 -38.65 -22.34
N VAL A 41 -10.16 -38.97 -23.08
CA VAL A 41 -11.14 -39.98 -22.67
C VAL A 41 -10.50 -41.36 -22.54
N SER A 42 -9.71 -41.78 -23.53
CA SER A 42 -8.98 -43.07 -23.47
C SER A 42 -7.99 -43.13 -22.30
N LYS A 43 -7.29 -42.03 -22.00
CA LYS A 43 -6.40 -41.96 -20.82
C LYS A 43 -7.17 -42.09 -19.52
N ALA A 44 -8.32 -41.42 -19.39
CA ALA A 44 -9.15 -41.49 -18.21
C ALA A 44 -9.77 -42.88 -18.00
N GLN A 45 -10.21 -43.55 -19.09
CA GLN A 45 -10.69 -44.93 -19.05
C GLN A 45 -9.61 -45.91 -18.58
N ASN A 46 -8.35 -45.66 -18.93
CA ASN A 46 -7.21 -46.45 -18.49
C ASN A 46 -6.69 -46.05 -17.09
N GLY A 47 -7.44 -45.27 -16.31
CA GLY A 47 -7.06 -44.82 -14.97
C GLY A 47 -5.87 -43.85 -14.93
N GLN A 48 -5.43 -43.32 -16.08
CA GLN A 48 -4.30 -42.39 -16.14
C GLN A 48 -4.76 -40.97 -15.81
N LEU A 49 -4.09 -40.36 -14.83
CA LEU A 49 -4.28 -38.95 -14.48
C LEU A 49 -4.01 -38.04 -15.69
N LEU A 50 -4.93 -37.12 -15.98
CA LEU A 50 -4.82 -36.11 -17.05
C LEU A 50 -3.95 -34.91 -16.65
N CYS A 51 -3.14 -35.09 -15.61
CA CYS A 51 -2.34 -34.06 -14.97
C CYS A 51 -1.24 -33.49 -15.86
N ARG A 52 -0.64 -32.40 -15.37
CA ARG A 52 0.45 -31.67 -16.02
C ARG A 52 1.61 -32.62 -16.38
N ARG A 53 2.14 -32.48 -17.60
CA ARG A 53 3.39 -33.11 -18.01
C ARG A 53 4.55 -32.29 -17.44
N GLY A 54 5.45 -32.94 -16.70
CA GLY A 54 6.67 -32.36 -16.14
C GLY A 54 6.95 -32.86 -14.72
N PRO A 55 8.14 -32.58 -14.17
CA PRO A 55 8.47 -32.88 -12.78
C PRO A 55 7.46 -32.21 -11.84
N GLN A 56 7.08 -32.93 -10.79
CA GLN A 56 6.24 -32.37 -9.73
C GLN A 56 6.95 -31.18 -9.07
N PRO A 57 6.20 -30.21 -8.51
CA PRO A 57 6.78 -29.20 -7.64
C PRO A 57 7.61 -29.88 -6.54
N ARG A 58 8.72 -29.24 -6.17
CA ARG A 58 9.63 -29.77 -5.14
C ARG A 58 8.94 -29.87 -3.77
N LEU A 59 8.05 -28.93 -3.49
CA LEU A 59 7.21 -28.94 -2.31
C LEU A 59 5.91 -29.69 -2.63
N PRO A 60 5.40 -30.54 -1.71
CA PRO A 60 4.06 -31.09 -1.83
C PRO A 60 3.01 -29.98 -1.92
N ASP A 61 1.94 -30.22 -2.66
CA ASP A 61 0.87 -29.23 -2.88
C ASP A 61 0.27 -28.69 -1.57
N ALA A 62 0.20 -29.50 -0.52
CA ALA A 62 -0.28 -29.07 0.80
C ALA A 62 0.70 -28.08 1.46
N ALA A 63 2.00 -28.38 1.42
CA ALA A 63 3.03 -27.53 1.99
C ALA A 63 3.15 -26.19 1.25
N GLU A 64 3.04 -26.23 -0.08
CA GLU A 64 3.06 -25.01 -0.89
C GLU A 64 1.81 -24.14 -0.62
N ARG A 65 0.63 -24.75 -0.45
CA ARG A 65 -0.59 -24.03 -0.03
C ARG A 65 -0.44 -23.38 1.34
N HIS A 66 0.09 -24.09 2.34
CA HIS A 66 0.32 -23.49 3.65
C HIS A 66 1.33 -22.34 3.59
N LEU A 67 2.35 -22.42 2.74
CA LEU A 67 3.27 -21.31 2.52
C LEU A 67 2.56 -20.10 1.88
N TYR A 68 1.66 -20.33 0.92
CA TYR A 68 0.80 -19.29 0.36
C TYR A 68 -0.11 -18.66 1.44
N ASP A 69 -0.83 -19.46 2.21
CA ASP A 69 -1.73 -18.98 3.27
C ASP A 69 -0.96 -18.20 4.34
N TRP A 70 0.26 -18.64 4.66
CA TRP A 70 1.16 -17.92 5.55
C TRP A 70 1.57 -16.55 5.00
N VAL A 71 1.92 -16.45 3.70
CA VAL A 71 2.21 -15.16 3.06
C VAL A 71 1.00 -14.21 3.15
N VAL A 72 -0.20 -14.72 2.88
CA VAL A 72 -1.45 -13.95 2.97
C VAL A 72 -1.72 -13.51 4.41
N GLY A 73 -1.63 -14.42 5.38
CA GLY A 73 -1.83 -14.13 6.80
C GLY A 73 -0.86 -13.07 7.32
N ARG A 74 0.41 -13.14 6.91
CA ARG A 74 1.45 -12.15 7.22
C ARG A 74 1.11 -10.76 6.69
N GLN A 75 0.56 -10.68 5.49
CA GLN A 75 0.07 -9.41 4.93
C GLN A 75 -1.11 -8.87 5.72
N LEU A 76 -2.08 -9.72 6.09
CA LEU A 76 -3.28 -9.31 6.82
C LEU A 76 -2.97 -8.71 8.20
N VAL A 77 -1.91 -9.18 8.86
CA VAL A 77 -1.46 -8.63 10.15
C VAL A 77 -0.48 -7.46 10.00
N GLY A 78 -0.30 -6.91 8.78
CA GLY A 78 0.57 -5.75 8.55
C GLY A 78 2.07 -6.05 8.56
N HIS A 79 2.46 -7.32 8.43
CA HIS A 79 3.85 -7.77 8.41
C HIS A 79 4.18 -8.52 7.10
N PRO A 80 4.02 -7.88 5.92
CA PRO A 80 4.25 -8.51 4.63
C PRO A 80 5.68 -9.05 4.53
N VAL A 81 5.84 -10.13 3.77
CA VAL A 81 7.11 -10.84 3.63
C VAL A 81 7.71 -10.61 2.26
N ASP A 82 9.03 -10.53 2.21
CA ASP A 82 9.77 -10.37 0.97
C ASP A 82 10.15 -11.72 0.36
N ARG A 83 10.73 -11.65 -0.85
CA ARG A 83 11.21 -12.82 -1.60
C ARG A 83 12.24 -13.64 -0.80
N ALA A 84 13.17 -12.98 -0.13
CA ALA A 84 14.22 -13.65 0.61
C ALA A 84 13.64 -14.49 1.75
N PHE A 85 12.63 -13.96 2.43
CA PHE A 85 12.00 -14.66 3.54
C PHE A 85 11.13 -15.83 3.07
N ILE A 86 10.39 -15.65 1.97
CA ILE A 86 9.66 -16.75 1.31
C ILE A 86 10.63 -17.86 0.92
N MET A 87 11.77 -17.52 0.30
CA MET A 87 12.79 -18.48 -0.10
C MET A 87 13.40 -19.22 1.09
N LYS A 88 13.66 -18.51 2.20
CA LYS A 88 14.13 -19.11 3.45
C LYS A 88 13.14 -20.14 3.98
N LYS A 89 11.86 -19.77 4.10
CA LYS A 89 10.81 -20.67 4.59
C LYS A 89 10.56 -21.85 3.67
N ALA A 90 10.53 -21.63 2.36
CA ALA A 90 10.42 -22.71 1.38
C ALA A 90 11.61 -23.68 1.46
N THR A 91 12.82 -23.16 1.71
CA THR A 91 14.03 -23.98 1.89
C THR A 91 13.95 -24.81 3.17
N GLU A 92 13.54 -24.22 4.29
CA GLU A 92 13.32 -24.93 5.56
C GLU A 92 12.34 -26.10 5.37
N ILE A 93 11.20 -25.86 4.73
CA ILE A 93 10.19 -26.90 4.46
C ILE A 93 10.75 -27.96 3.49
N SER A 94 11.44 -27.55 2.43
CA SER A 94 12.00 -28.47 1.42
C SER A 94 13.11 -29.36 1.98
N LEU A 95 13.92 -28.86 2.92
CA LEU A 95 14.93 -29.68 3.60
C LEU A 95 14.28 -30.79 4.44
N LEU A 96 13.18 -30.49 5.11
CA LEU A 96 12.44 -31.48 5.91
C LEU A 96 11.76 -32.55 5.04
N VAL A 97 11.23 -32.16 3.88
CA VAL A 97 10.45 -33.07 3.02
C VAL A 97 11.31 -33.82 2.00
N ALA A 98 12.34 -33.17 1.46
CA ALA A 98 13.08 -33.64 0.30
C ALA A 98 14.61 -33.59 0.47
N GLY A 99 15.11 -33.27 1.68
CA GLY A 99 16.54 -33.28 2.01
C GLY A 99 17.39 -32.25 1.26
N THR A 100 16.77 -31.38 0.45
CA THR A 100 17.46 -30.40 -0.39
C THR A 100 16.72 -29.06 -0.38
N GLY A 101 17.45 -27.95 -0.44
CA GLY A 101 16.87 -26.61 -0.46
C GLY A 101 16.19 -26.25 -1.77
N VAL A 102 15.47 -25.12 -1.83
CA VAL A 102 14.88 -24.61 -3.08
C VAL A 102 15.78 -23.53 -3.69
N GLY A 103 15.80 -23.46 -5.04
CA GLY A 103 16.57 -22.48 -5.79
C GLY A 103 15.68 -21.42 -6.47
N GLU A 104 16.30 -20.49 -7.18
CA GLU A 104 15.58 -19.34 -7.75
C GLU A 104 14.48 -19.68 -8.75
N GLY A 105 14.69 -20.77 -9.50
CA GLY A 105 13.67 -21.29 -10.41
C GLY A 105 12.42 -21.79 -9.69
N TRP A 106 12.50 -22.13 -8.40
CA TRP A 106 11.33 -22.52 -7.62
C TRP A 106 10.44 -21.31 -7.32
N TYR A 107 11.01 -20.18 -6.87
CA TYR A 107 10.24 -18.97 -6.55
C TYR A 107 9.44 -18.47 -7.76
N SER A 108 10.08 -18.42 -8.93
CA SER A 108 9.42 -18.00 -10.18
C SER A 108 8.22 -18.89 -10.52
N ARG A 109 8.33 -20.21 -10.27
CA ARG A 109 7.24 -21.15 -10.51
C ARG A 109 6.17 -21.10 -9.42
N PHE A 110 6.55 -20.84 -8.17
CA PHE A 110 5.62 -20.61 -7.06
C PHE A 110 4.73 -19.40 -7.35
N MET A 111 5.33 -18.26 -7.70
CA MET A 111 4.60 -17.06 -8.13
C MET A 111 3.72 -17.34 -9.36
N GLY A 112 4.21 -18.13 -10.32
CA GLY A 112 3.43 -18.54 -11.49
C GLY A 112 2.26 -19.49 -11.19
N ARG A 113 2.30 -20.25 -10.09
CA ARG A 113 1.20 -21.10 -9.62
C ARG A 113 0.20 -20.36 -8.75
N HIS A 114 0.62 -19.27 -8.11
CA HIS A 114 -0.21 -18.42 -7.24
C HIS A 114 -0.33 -17.01 -7.84
N PRO A 115 -1.08 -16.83 -8.94
CA PRO A 115 -1.22 -15.52 -9.61
C PRO A 115 -1.91 -14.45 -8.74
N GLN A 116 -2.51 -14.83 -7.61
CA GLN A 116 -3.04 -13.90 -6.60
C GLN A 116 -1.92 -13.17 -5.85
N LEU A 117 -0.71 -13.73 -5.81
CA LEU A 117 0.47 -13.07 -5.24
C LEU A 117 1.15 -12.22 -6.30
N SER A 118 1.57 -11.02 -5.90
CA SER A 118 2.35 -10.14 -6.78
C SER A 118 3.38 -9.35 -5.99
N THR A 119 4.47 -8.99 -6.64
CA THR A 119 5.47 -8.11 -6.05
C THR A 119 4.95 -6.68 -6.01
N ARG A 120 5.04 -6.04 -4.85
CA ARG A 120 4.63 -4.66 -4.59
C ARG A 120 5.64 -3.99 -3.68
N ILE A 121 5.72 -2.67 -3.76
CA ILE A 121 6.47 -1.86 -2.79
C ILE A 121 5.50 -1.51 -1.67
N ALA A 122 5.79 -1.97 -0.45
CA ALA A 122 4.99 -1.62 0.72
C ALA A 122 5.22 -0.15 1.08
N GLN A 123 4.14 0.59 1.30
CA GLN A 123 4.23 1.95 1.83
C GLN A 123 4.33 1.88 3.36
N PRO A 124 5.34 2.49 3.98
CA PRO A 124 5.44 2.55 5.43
C PRO A 124 4.33 3.45 5.96
N LEU A 125 3.40 2.87 6.72
CA LEU A 125 2.36 3.59 7.42
C LEU A 125 2.56 3.45 8.94
N PRO A 126 2.35 4.52 9.72
CA PRO A 126 2.32 4.42 11.18
C PRO A 126 1.28 3.37 11.62
N PRO A 127 1.50 2.63 12.71
CA PRO A 127 0.58 1.59 13.17
C PRO A 127 -0.87 2.08 13.32
N LYS A 128 -1.05 3.32 13.81
CA LYS A 128 -2.36 3.97 13.99
C LYS A 128 -3.12 4.20 12.67
N ARG A 129 -2.43 4.34 11.54
CA ARG A 129 -3.06 4.43 10.22
C ARG A 129 -3.30 3.05 9.62
N ASN A 130 -2.42 2.10 9.92
CA ASN A 130 -2.50 0.74 9.38
C ASN A 130 -3.62 -0.11 10.03
N CYS A 131 -4.12 0.29 11.20
CA CYS A 131 -5.24 -0.38 11.86
C CYS A 131 -6.63 0.15 11.43
N VAL A 132 -6.69 1.17 10.58
CA VAL A 132 -7.96 1.77 10.15
C VAL A 132 -8.62 0.88 9.09
N THR A 133 -9.85 0.47 9.36
CA THR A 133 -10.66 -0.36 8.46
C THR A 133 -11.64 0.48 7.64
N GLY A 134 -12.23 -0.12 6.61
CA GLY A 134 -13.33 0.50 5.87
C GLY A 134 -14.55 0.80 6.77
N GLY A 135 -14.80 -0.03 7.79
CA GLY A 135 -15.87 0.20 8.78
C GLY A 135 -15.60 1.42 9.66
N ASP A 136 -14.35 1.63 10.07
CA ASP A 136 -13.95 2.81 10.84
C ASP A 136 -14.15 4.09 10.01
N MET A 137 -13.77 4.05 8.74
CA MET A 137 -13.96 5.16 7.81
C MET A 137 -15.45 5.46 7.59
N ALA A 138 -16.27 4.43 7.37
CA ALA A 138 -17.72 4.58 7.23
C ALA A 138 -18.35 5.19 8.50
N THR A 139 -17.90 4.75 9.68
CA THR A 139 -18.37 5.30 10.96
C THR A 139 -17.98 6.77 11.12
N LEU A 140 -16.73 7.12 10.82
CA LEU A 140 -16.23 8.50 10.90
C LEU A 140 -17.03 9.42 9.96
N PHE A 141 -17.09 9.09 8.67
CA PHE A 141 -17.80 9.93 7.69
C PHE A 141 -19.31 9.97 7.93
N GLY A 142 -19.91 8.84 8.32
CA GLY A 142 -21.33 8.79 8.68
C GLY A 142 -21.65 9.67 9.89
N THR A 143 -20.80 9.65 10.92
CA THR A 143 -20.96 10.49 12.12
C THR A 143 -20.79 11.97 11.78
N LEU A 144 -19.77 12.33 10.98
CA LEU A 144 -19.56 13.70 10.53
C LEU A 144 -20.74 14.22 9.70
N ALA A 145 -21.23 13.43 8.74
CA ALA A 145 -22.39 13.79 7.92
C ALA A 145 -23.65 13.98 8.77
N LYS A 146 -23.90 13.09 9.74
CA LYS A 146 -25.00 13.22 10.70
C LYS A 146 -24.92 14.54 11.47
N LEU A 147 -23.75 14.86 12.04
CA LEU A 147 -23.54 16.09 12.81
C LEU A 147 -23.72 17.35 11.96
N VAL A 148 -23.23 17.35 10.71
CA VAL A 148 -23.43 18.46 9.77
C VAL A 148 -24.93 18.72 9.55
N ILE A 149 -25.73 17.67 9.40
CA ILE A 149 -27.18 17.79 9.20
C ILE A 149 -27.89 18.23 10.48
N GLU A 150 -27.64 17.57 11.62
CA GLU A 150 -28.34 17.83 12.87
C GLU A 150 -28.05 19.23 13.44
N LEU A 151 -26.79 19.67 13.34
CA LEU A 151 -26.35 20.97 13.82
C LEU A 151 -26.47 22.09 12.78
N GLN A 152 -26.98 21.76 11.57
CA GLN A 152 -27.08 22.69 10.45
C GLN A 152 -25.75 23.43 10.19
N LEU A 153 -24.64 22.67 10.19
CA LEU A 153 -23.31 23.23 9.95
C LEU A 153 -23.18 23.57 8.48
N ASP A 154 -23.00 24.85 8.19
CA ASP A 154 -22.66 25.35 6.87
C ASP A 154 -21.13 25.49 6.72
N GLY A 155 -20.68 25.81 5.52
CA GLY A 155 -19.24 25.95 5.25
C GLY A 155 -18.57 27.08 6.04
N SER A 156 -19.34 28.03 6.58
CA SER A 156 -18.82 29.12 7.43
C SER A 156 -18.34 28.63 8.80
N ARG A 157 -18.79 27.45 9.23
CA ARG A 157 -18.46 26.84 10.54
C ARG A 157 -17.48 25.68 10.45
N ILE A 158 -17.07 25.30 9.24
CA ILE A 158 -16.14 24.20 9.01
C ILE A 158 -14.78 24.77 8.67
N PHE A 159 -13.80 24.54 9.54
CA PHE A 159 -12.43 25.05 9.39
C PHE A 159 -11.44 23.90 9.28
N ASN A 160 -10.47 24.05 8.39
CA ASN A 160 -9.28 23.21 8.34
C ASN A 160 -8.09 24.03 8.84
N MET A 161 -7.45 23.56 9.90
CA MET A 161 -6.22 24.12 10.43
C MET A 161 -5.09 23.11 10.20
N ASP A 162 -3.95 23.61 9.72
CA ASP A 162 -2.75 22.80 9.58
C ASP A 162 -1.51 23.63 9.89
N GLU A 163 -0.47 22.93 10.36
CA GLU A 163 0.85 23.52 10.59
C GLU A 163 1.82 23.02 9.53
N THR A 164 2.48 23.95 8.85
CA THR A 164 3.56 23.60 7.92
C THR A 164 4.84 24.35 8.27
N ALA A 165 5.96 23.65 8.16
CA ALA A 165 7.28 24.27 8.30
C ALA A 165 7.70 24.92 6.98
N PHE A 166 8.19 26.16 7.05
CA PHE A 166 8.97 26.77 5.99
C PHE A 166 10.34 26.08 5.93
N GLN A 167 10.47 25.15 5.01
CA GLN A 167 11.77 24.63 4.66
C GLN A 167 12.39 25.55 3.61
N THR A 168 13.59 26.05 3.90
CA THR A 168 14.42 26.73 2.90
C THR A 168 14.53 25.81 1.70
N ARG A 169 14.02 26.24 0.53
CA ARG A 169 13.94 25.41 -0.68
C ARG A 169 15.28 24.71 -0.91
N LYS A 170 15.30 23.38 -0.72
CA LYS A 170 16.42 22.52 -1.09
C LYS A 170 16.52 22.52 -2.61
N LYS A 171 17.28 23.46 -3.18
CA LYS A 171 17.51 23.49 -4.62
C LYS A 171 18.38 22.27 -4.96
N SER A 172 17.80 21.30 -5.67
CA SER A 172 18.60 20.29 -6.36
C SER A 172 19.48 21.03 -7.38
N LYS A 173 20.79 21.01 -7.16
CA LYS A 173 21.77 21.56 -8.11
C LYS A 173 22.11 20.48 -9.12
N ARG A 174 22.23 20.85 -10.40
CA ARG A 174 22.90 19.98 -11.38
C ARG A 174 24.36 19.85 -10.95
N VAL A 175 24.79 18.62 -10.70
CA VAL A 175 26.16 18.31 -10.29
C VAL A 175 26.81 17.39 -11.32
N VAL A 176 28.13 17.46 -11.44
CA VAL A 176 28.91 16.49 -12.21
C VAL A 176 29.26 15.34 -11.27
N ALA A 177 28.98 14.11 -11.68
CA ALA A 177 29.25 12.90 -10.91
C ALA A 177 29.96 11.86 -11.79
N VAL A 178 30.59 10.87 -11.14
CA VAL A 178 31.33 9.80 -11.82
C VAL A 178 30.37 9.00 -12.71
N ARG A 179 30.79 8.73 -13.95
CA ARG A 179 29.99 7.99 -14.94
C ARG A 179 29.75 6.56 -14.44
N GLY A 180 28.48 6.17 -14.32
CA GLY A 180 28.08 4.84 -13.81
C GLY A 180 27.65 4.83 -12.33
N SER A 181 27.74 5.96 -11.61
CA SER A 181 27.17 6.07 -10.26
C SER A 181 25.65 5.98 -10.30
N THR A 182 25.08 5.02 -9.57
CA THR A 182 23.63 4.83 -9.44
C THR A 182 22.99 5.83 -8.49
N ASN A 183 23.74 6.30 -7.48
CA ASN A 183 23.29 7.27 -6.50
C ASN A 183 24.30 8.41 -6.37
N VAL A 184 23.82 9.65 -6.52
CA VAL A 184 24.61 10.87 -6.34
C VAL A 184 23.98 11.65 -5.19
N TRP A 185 24.66 11.68 -4.06
CA TRP A 185 24.17 12.32 -2.84
C TRP A 185 24.83 13.68 -2.65
N CYS A 186 24.08 14.66 -2.15
CA CYS A 186 24.59 15.93 -1.66
C CYS A 186 24.31 15.97 -0.14
N LEU A 187 25.29 16.38 0.66
CA LEU A 187 25.07 16.63 2.09
C LEU A 187 24.03 17.74 2.21
N ASP A 188 22.95 17.47 2.95
CA ASP A 188 21.95 18.46 3.28
C ASP A 188 22.57 19.41 4.33
N PRO A 189 22.81 20.69 4.01
CA PRO A 189 23.29 21.62 5.02
C PRO A 189 22.23 21.73 6.11
N ALA A 190 22.64 21.57 7.37
CA ALA A 190 21.76 21.81 8.50
C ALA A 190 21.19 23.23 8.39
N VAL A 191 19.87 23.34 8.25
CA VAL A 191 19.20 24.64 8.25
C VAL A 191 19.20 25.16 9.68
N ASN A 192 19.96 26.23 9.93
CA ASN A 192 20.06 26.86 11.26
C ASN A 192 18.78 27.62 11.65
N PHE A 193 17.77 27.67 10.78
CA PHE A 193 16.54 28.41 11.00
C PHE A 193 15.33 27.54 10.60
N HIS A 194 14.40 27.39 11.53
CA HIS A 194 13.15 26.64 11.37
C HIS A 194 11.98 27.55 11.74
N LEU A 195 11.16 27.92 10.77
CA LEU A 195 9.93 28.69 10.98
C LEU A 195 8.74 27.80 10.60
N SER A 196 7.73 27.71 11.44
CA SER A 196 6.45 27.12 11.04
C SER A 196 5.33 28.16 10.99
N ILE A 197 4.32 27.84 10.21
CA ILE A 197 3.10 28.63 10.09
C ILE A 197 1.91 27.72 10.36
N VAL A 198 1.04 28.19 11.26
CA VAL A 198 -0.29 27.65 11.46
C VAL A 198 -1.23 28.44 10.58
N ALA A 199 -1.78 27.77 9.57
CA ALA A 199 -2.76 28.34 8.66
C ALA A 199 -4.12 27.70 8.93
N CYS A 200 -5.19 28.50 8.87
CA CYS A 200 -6.54 28.01 9.07
C CYS A 200 -7.50 28.72 8.12
N GLY A 201 -8.37 27.93 7.48
CA GLY A 201 -9.35 28.44 6.54
C GLY A 201 -10.68 27.72 6.67
N SER A 202 -11.77 28.45 6.47
CA SER A 202 -13.13 27.90 6.40
C SER A 202 -13.43 27.30 5.03
N ALA A 203 -14.45 26.45 4.96
CA ALA A 203 -14.92 25.88 3.70
C ALA A 203 -15.58 26.91 2.76
N VAL A 204 -15.96 28.10 3.26
CA VAL A 204 -16.43 29.24 2.43
C VAL A 204 -15.29 30.17 1.98
N GLY A 205 -14.05 29.87 2.34
CA GLY A 205 -12.87 30.63 1.89
C GLY A 205 -12.46 31.79 2.80
N PHE A 206 -13.10 31.98 3.95
CA PHE A 206 -12.56 32.87 4.99
C PHE A 206 -11.24 32.30 5.53
N VAL A 207 -10.18 33.11 5.54
CA VAL A 207 -8.86 32.74 6.03
C VAL A 207 -8.62 33.43 7.37
N VAL A 208 -8.32 32.64 8.40
CA VAL A 208 -7.91 33.15 9.71
C VAL A 208 -6.49 33.68 9.56
N PRO A 209 -6.15 34.88 10.09
CA PRO A 209 -4.78 35.38 10.03
C PRO A 209 -3.80 34.34 10.59
N PRO A 210 -2.63 34.14 9.96
CA PRO A 210 -1.75 33.04 10.32
C PRO A 210 -1.09 33.24 11.68
N ALA A 211 -0.63 32.15 12.28
CA ALA A 211 0.28 32.21 13.42
C ALA A 211 1.66 31.67 13.03
N PHE A 212 2.68 32.52 13.15
CA PHE A 212 4.08 32.17 12.91
C PHE A 212 4.72 31.68 14.21
N ILE A 213 5.42 30.54 14.13
CA ILE A 213 6.14 29.96 15.26
C ILE A 213 7.63 29.94 14.92
N LEU A 214 8.39 30.81 15.60
CA LEU A 214 9.84 30.88 15.49
C LEU A 214 10.52 29.90 16.44
N PRO A 215 11.74 29.43 16.12
CA PRO A 215 12.46 28.51 16.98
C PRO A 215 13.11 29.28 18.13
N GLY A 216 13.14 28.69 19.32
CA GLY A 216 13.77 29.27 20.50
C GLY A 216 12.78 29.68 21.59
N LYS A 217 13.29 30.37 22.61
CA LYS A 217 12.49 30.82 23.77
C LYS A 217 12.00 32.26 23.66
N THR A 218 12.65 33.06 22.84
CA THR A 218 12.40 34.49 22.68
C THR A 218 12.60 34.87 21.22
N VAL A 219 11.91 35.91 20.78
CA VAL A 219 12.07 36.54 19.47
C VAL A 219 12.41 38.01 19.67
N GLN A 220 13.18 38.58 18.77
CA GLN A 220 13.47 40.01 18.78
C GLN A 220 12.18 40.80 18.48
N LEU A 221 12.04 41.96 19.13
CA LEU A 221 10.82 42.79 19.06
C LEU A 221 10.60 43.39 17.67
N ASP A 222 11.66 43.72 16.95
CA ASP A 222 11.62 44.16 15.55
C ASP A 222 10.88 43.15 14.65
N ILE A 223 11.13 41.84 14.80
CA ILE A 223 10.43 40.78 14.04
C ILE A 223 8.92 40.79 14.35
N LEU A 224 8.52 41.11 15.59
CA LEU A 224 7.12 41.25 15.97
C LEU A 224 6.48 42.48 15.32
N TYR A 225 7.21 43.60 15.23
CA TYR A 225 6.71 44.85 14.66
C TYR A 225 6.75 44.88 13.13
N GLU A 226 7.67 44.14 12.51
CA GLU A 226 7.85 44.07 11.06
C GLU A 226 7.05 42.93 10.39
N CYS A 227 6.23 42.20 11.16
CA CYS A 227 5.34 41.20 10.57
C CYS A 227 4.33 41.88 9.63
N GLY A 228 4.56 41.74 8.33
CA GLY A 228 3.79 42.43 7.29
C GLY A 228 2.37 41.89 7.07
N GLU A 229 1.97 40.82 7.76
CA GLU A 229 0.64 40.21 7.62
C GLU A 229 -0.30 40.75 8.72
N PRO A 230 -1.33 41.54 8.37
CA PRO A 230 -2.21 42.16 9.36
C PRO A 230 -2.93 41.12 10.22
N GLY A 231 -2.87 41.30 11.54
CA GLY A 231 -3.53 40.41 12.49
C GLY A 231 -2.85 39.05 12.68
N ALA A 232 -1.71 38.80 12.02
CA ALA A 232 -0.94 37.60 12.25
C ALA A 232 -0.42 37.53 13.69
N ALA A 233 -0.47 36.34 14.27
CA ALA A 233 0.17 36.07 15.54
C ALA A 233 1.62 35.65 15.30
N VAL A 234 2.53 36.08 16.17
CA VAL A 234 3.93 35.65 16.14
C VAL A 234 4.27 35.14 17.53
N THR A 235 4.77 33.91 17.59
CA THR A 235 5.14 33.23 18.83
C THR A 235 6.43 32.43 18.66
N THR A 236 6.92 31.85 19.74
CA THR A 236 8.16 31.09 19.75
C THR A 236 7.96 29.75 20.44
N SER A 237 8.65 28.73 19.97
CA SER A 237 8.75 27.46 20.69
C SER A 237 10.16 26.88 20.59
N PRO A 238 10.68 26.16 21.61
CA PRO A 238 12.01 25.58 21.55
C PRO A 238 12.22 24.64 20.35
N SER A 239 11.17 23.95 19.88
CA SER A 239 11.20 23.08 18.70
C SER A 239 10.96 23.83 17.39
N GLY A 240 10.44 25.06 17.44
CA GLY A 240 9.90 25.77 16.28
C GLY A 240 8.61 25.16 15.73
N PHE A 241 7.95 24.27 16.49
CA PHE A 241 6.64 23.69 16.17
C PHE A 241 5.60 24.00 17.24
N ILE A 242 4.32 23.85 16.91
CA ILE A 242 3.25 23.96 17.89
C ILE A 242 3.36 22.86 18.95
N ASN A 243 2.98 23.20 20.18
CA ASN A 243 2.82 22.25 21.28
C ASN A 243 1.44 22.45 21.90
N THR A 244 1.08 21.61 22.87
CA THR A 244 -0.25 21.65 23.51
C THR A 244 -0.59 23.04 24.07
N TYR A 245 0.36 23.72 24.69
CA TYR A 245 0.15 25.06 25.25
C TYR A 245 -0.09 26.10 24.14
N LEU A 246 0.77 26.12 23.12
CA LEU A 246 0.62 27.04 21.99
C LEU A 246 -0.67 26.78 21.20
N PHE A 247 -1.11 25.51 21.10
CA PHE A 247 -2.39 25.17 20.48
C PHE A 247 -3.58 25.74 21.25
N GLN A 248 -3.55 25.72 22.59
CA GLN A 248 -4.59 26.36 23.41
C GLN A 248 -4.61 27.88 23.25
N GLU A 249 -3.45 28.53 23.20
CA GLU A 249 -3.37 29.96 22.90
C GLU A 249 -3.85 30.28 21.48
N TRP A 250 -3.52 29.43 20.51
CA TRP A 250 -4.02 29.54 19.14
C TRP A 250 -5.54 29.42 19.07
N LEU A 251 -6.18 28.54 19.86
CA LEU A 251 -7.65 28.46 19.92
C LEU A 251 -8.30 29.75 20.41
N LYS A 252 -7.69 30.45 21.37
CA LYS A 252 -8.16 31.77 21.83
C LYS A 252 -8.01 32.83 20.75
N PHE A 253 -6.91 32.79 20.01
CA PHE A 253 -6.68 33.66 18.86
C PHE A 253 -7.69 33.38 17.75
N PHE A 254 -7.92 32.11 17.40
CA PHE A 254 -8.93 31.67 16.45
C PHE A 254 -10.32 32.18 16.83
N ALA A 255 -10.74 32.00 18.09
CA ALA A 255 -12.05 32.46 18.57
C ALA A 255 -12.25 33.99 18.48
N LYS A 256 -11.17 34.77 18.50
CA LYS A 256 -11.22 36.24 18.32
C LYS A 256 -11.24 36.66 16.85
N ALA A 257 -10.72 35.81 15.97
CA ALA A 257 -10.54 36.11 14.55
C ALA A 257 -11.74 35.66 13.69
N VAL A 258 -12.46 34.63 14.12
CA VAL A 258 -13.66 34.15 13.43
C VAL A 258 -14.84 35.12 13.69
N PRO A 259 -15.65 35.47 12.66
CA PRO A 259 -16.82 36.34 12.79
C PRO A 259 -17.93 35.81 13.71
#